data_AF-A0A941UD32-F1
#
_entry.id   AF-A0A941UD32-F1
#
_cell.length_a   1.000
_cell.length_b   1.000
_cell.length_c   1.000
_cell.angle_alpha   90.00
_cell.angle_beta   90.00
_cell.angle_gamma   90.00
#
_symmetry.space_group_name_H-M   'P 1'
#
loop_
_entity.id
_entity.type
_entity.pdbx_description
1 polymer ?
#
loop_
_entity_poly.entity_id
_entity_poly.type
_entity_poly.pdbx_seq_one_letter_code
_entity_poly.pdbx_strand_id
1 'polypeptide(L)'
;MNNRDSGLQPERTELSWQRTAWSMLILSLLCLRGWLNNGDWLYCLCSGLLLTGGGVAIFAKPGRSKPALISLIIIFCGCLLILINVKKYLLMLG
;
A
#
# COMPACT_ATOMS: atom_id res chain seq x y z
N MET A 1 6.97 7.43 43.22
CA MET A 1 6.59 6.28 42.36
C MET A 1 5.22 6.56 41.77
N ASN A 2 5.16 7.08 40.53
CA ASN A 2 3.90 7.14 39.79
C ASN A 2 4.14 6.53 38.41
N ASN A 3 3.63 5.31 38.26
CA ASN A 3 3.85 4.37 37.17
C ASN A 3 2.83 4.61 36.05
N ARG A 4 2.92 5.69 35.26
CA ARG A 4 1.98 5.97 34.15
C ARG A 4 2.51 6.79 32.97
N ASP A 5 3.81 6.88 32.72
CA ASP A 5 4.28 7.24 31.37
C ASP A 5 4.21 6.01 30.47
N SER A 6 2.99 5.66 30.08
CA SER A 6 2.78 4.78 28.93
C SER A 6 3.26 5.55 27.70
N GLY A 7 4.54 5.45 27.38
CA GLY A 7 5.21 6.00 26.20
C GLY A 7 4.75 5.43 24.86
N LEU A 8 3.49 4.99 24.76
CA LEU A 8 2.78 4.83 23.50
C LEU A 8 1.91 6.07 23.35
N GLN A 9 2.23 6.94 22.39
CA GLN A 9 1.31 7.96 21.91
C GLN A 9 0.43 7.32 20.84
N PRO A 10 -0.74 6.75 21.18
CA PRO A 10 -1.67 6.21 20.19
C PRO A 10 -2.07 7.30 19.19
N GLU A 11 -2.23 8.54 19.66
CA GLU A 11 -2.53 9.72 18.84
C GLU A 11 -1.50 9.95 17.73
N ARG A 12 -0.19 9.81 18.02
CA ARG A 12 0.86 9.94 16.99
C ARG A 12 0.88 8.76 16.02
N THR A 13 0.55 7.58 16.53
CA THR A 13 0.50 6.36 15.74
C THR A 13 -0.64 6.47 14.71
N GLU A 14 -1.82 6.92 15.11
CA GLU A 14 -2.95 7.17 14.21
C GLU A 14 -2.64 8.21 13.13
N LEU A 15 -1.99 9.33 13.50
CA LEU A 15 -1.59 10.36 12.54
C LEU A 15 -0.55 9.84 11.52
N SER A 16 0.35 8.94 11.95
CA SER A 16 1.29 8.28 11.04
C SER A 16 0.57 7.33 10.06
N TRP A 17 -0.43 6.59 10.52
CA TRP A 17 -1.24 5.68 9.69
C TRP A 17 -2.10 6.41 8.66
N GLN A 18 -2.65 7.58 9.02
CA GLN A 18 -3.37 8.42 8.06
C GLN A 18 -2.47 8.86 6.90
N ARG A 19 -1.21 9.22 7.17
CA ARG A 19 -0.24 9.57 6.11
C ARG A 19 0.06 8.36 5.22
N THR A 20 0.26 7.19 5.80
CA THR A 20 0.45 5.94 5.04
C THR A 20 -0.74 5.65 4.14
N ALA A 21 -1.96 5.84 4.64
CA ALA A 21 -3.18 5.62 3.86
C ALA A 21 -3.30 6.58 2.67
N TRP A 22 -2.97 7.87 2.85
CA TRP A 22 -2.92 8.83 1.75
C TRP A 22 -1.90 8.45 0.67
N SER A 23 -0.71 8.01 1.06
CA SER A 23 0.30 7.52 0.09
C SER A 23 -0.19 6.28 -0.66
N MET A 24 -0.85 5.34 0.03
CA MET A 24 -1.42 4.14 -0.60
C MET A 24 -2.56 4.47 -1.57
N LEU A 25 -3.39 5.46 -1.24
CA LEU A 25 -4.47 5.93 -2.10
C LEU A 25 -3.90 6.52 -3.40
N ILE A 26 -2.89 7.39 -3.31
CA ILE A 26 -2.21 7.96 -4.48
C ILE A 26 -1.62 6.84 -5.35
N LEU A 27 -0.97 5.85 -4.73
CA LEU A 27 -0.37 4.73 -5.45
C LEU A 27 -1.43 3.84 -6.14
N SER A 28 -2.57 3.62 -5.50
CA SER A 28 -3.71 2.94 -6.11
C SER A 28 -4.24 3.70 -7.32
N LEU A 29 -4.44 5.02 -7.21
CA LEU A 29 -4.91 5.83 -8.34
C LEU A 29 -3.92 5.81 -9.50
N LEU A 30 -2.62 5.79 -9.21
CA LEU A 30 -1.59 5.63 -10.23
C LEU A 30 -1.68 4.27 -10.93
N CYS A 31 -1.89 3.19 -10.18
CA CYS A 31 -2.12 1.85 -10.74
C CYS A 31 -3.40 1.82 -11.59
N LEU A 32 -4.49 2.45 -11.11
CA LEU A 32 -5.74 2.55 -11.85
C LEU A 32 -5.55 3.30 -13.18
N ARG A 33 -4.78 4.40 -13.16
CA ARG A 33 -4.39 5.10 -14.39
C ARG A 33 -3.56 4.22 -15.32
N GLY A 34 -2.64 3.43 -14.78
CA GLY A 34 -1.86 2.46 -15.54
C GLY A 34 -2.74 1.40 -16.21
N TRP A 35 -3.79 0.95 -15.53
CA TRP A 35 -4.79 0.04 -16.10
C TRP A 35 -5.57 0.70 -17.25
N LEU A 36 -6.04 1.94 -17.08
CA LEU A 36 -6.76 2.66 -18.14
C LEU A 36 -5.92 2.85 -19.40
N ASN A 37 -4.59 2.99 -19.26
CA ASN A 37 -3.70 3.21 -20.40
C ASN A 37 -3.22 1.92 -21.09
N ASN A 38 -3.01 0.84 -20.34
CA ASN A 38 -2.45 -0.42 -20.88
C ASN A 38 -3.48 -1.54 -21.03
N GLY A 39 -4.63 -1.46 -20.37
CA GLY A 39 -5.65 -2.51 -20.34
C GLY A 39 -5.30 -3.73 -19.49
N ASP A 40 -4.09 -3.82 -18.92
CA ASP A 40 -3.68 -5.02 -18.16
C ASP A 40 -4.42 -5.14 -16.83
N TRP A 41 -5.15 -6.24 -16.66
CA TRP A 41 -5.90 -6.55 -15.45
C TRP A 41 -5.06 -6.56 -14.17
N LEU A 42 -3.74 -6.82 -14.29
CA LEU A 42 -2.82 -6.82 -13.16
C LEU A 42 -2.68 -5.44 -12.49
N TYR A 43 -2.76 -4.35 -13.26
CA TYR A 43 -2.78 -2.99 -12.68
C TYR A 43 -4.07 -2.74 -11.88
N CYS A 44 -5.20 -3.29 -12.33
CA CYS A 44 -6.47 -3.22 -11.61
C CYS A 44 -6.40 -3.99 -10.28
N LEU A 45 -5.83 -5.20 -10.29
CA LEU A 45 -5.59 -6.00 -9.08
C LEU A 45 -4.69 -5.26 -8.08
N CYS A 46 -3.59 -4.68 -8.57
CA CYS A 46 -2.67 -3.88 -7.77
C CYS A 46 -3.36 -2.67 -7.12
N SER A 47 -4.19 -1.95 -7.88
CA SER A 47 -5.00 -0.85 -7.37
C SER A 47 -5.95 -1.29 -6.24
N GLY A 48 -6.67 -2.40 -6.43
CA GLY A 48 -7.58 -2.94 -5.41
C GLY A 48 -6.87 -3.37 -4.12
N LEU A 49 -5.70 -4.01 -4.24
CA LEU A 49 -4.88 -4.39 -3.08
C LEU A 49 -4.37 -3.18 -2.31
N LEU A 50 -3.97 -2.12 -3.00
CA LEU A 50 -3.52 -0.88 -2.36
C LEU A 50 -4.67 -0.11 -1.67
N LEU A 51 -5.87 -0.09 -2.26
CA LEU A 51 -7.06 0.50 -1.62
C LEU A 51 -7.45 -0.25 -0.35
N THR A 52 -7.48 -1.58 -0.43
CA THR A 52 -7.79 -2.41 0.74
C THR A 52 -6.72 -2.26 1.83
N GLY A 53 -5.43 -2.21 1.47
CA GLY A 53 -4.33 -1.90 2.39
C GLY A 53 -4.45 -0.53 3.07
N GLY A 54 -4.77 0.52 2.31
CA GLY A 54 -5.02 1.87 2.83
C GLY A 54 -6.25 1.94 3.74
N GLY A 55 -7.33 1.23 3.39
CA GLY A 55 -8.52 1.12 4.23
C GLY A 55 -8.21 0.41 5.56
N VAL A 56 -7.43 -0.68 5.53
CA VAL A 56 -6.97 -1.37 6.76
C VAL A 56 -6.10 -0.45 7.62
N ALA A 57 -5.27 0.40 7.01
CA ALA A 57 -4.45 1.37 7.75
C ALA A 57 -5.31 2.36 8.57
N ILE A 58 -6.46 2.80 8.03
CA ILE A 58 -7.36 3.76 8.68
C ILE A 58 -8.34 3.08 9.65
N PHE A 59 -9.01 2.00 9.23
CA PHE A 59 -10.17 1.45 9.93
C PHE A 59 -9.86 0.29 10.88
N ALA A 60 -8.74 -0.41 10.72
CA ALA A 60 -8.43 -1.54 11.62
C ALA A 60 -8.03 -1.03 13.01
N LYS A 61 -8.28 -1.82 14.07
CA LYS A 61 -7.83 -1.50 15.45
C LYS A 61 -6.34 -1.73 15.63
N PRO A 62 -5.56 -0.79 16.21
CA PRO A 62 -4.10 -0.89 16.38
C PRO A 62 -3.70 -2.26 16.93
N GLY A 63 -2.90 -2.99 16.16
CA GLY A 63 -2.53 -4.38 16.43
C GLY A 63 -1.14 -4.66 15.88
N ARG A 64 -0.41 -5.57 16.53
CA ARG A 64 1.01 -5.86 16.27
C ARG A 64 1.28 -6.33 14.83
N SER A 65 0.31 -6.96 14.18
CA SER A 65 0.43 -7.53 12.82
C SER A 65 0.11 -6.53 11.69
N LYS A 66 -0.52 -5.38 11.99
CA LYS A 66 -0.87 -4.38 10.98
C LYS A 66 0.29 -3.93 10.08
N PRO A 67 1.46 -3.50 10.61
CA PRO A 67 2.54 -3.02 9.76
C PRO A 67 3.12 -4.12 8.87
N ALA A 68 3.14 -5.36 9.35
CA ALA A 68 3.60 -6.49 8.56
C ALA A 68 2.69 -6.77 7.36
N LEU A 69 1.36 -6.75 7.56
CA LEU A 69 0.39 -6.95 6.48
C LEU A 69 0.47 -5.84 5.43
N ILE A 70 0.51 -4.58 5.87
CA ILE A 70 0.58 -3.41 4.98
C ILE A 70 1.89 -3.43 4.17
N SER A 71 3.01 -3.74 4.83
CA SER A 71 4.31 -3.87 4.16
C SER A 71 4.32 -5.00 3.12
N LEU A 72 3.75 -6.16 3.45
CA LEU A 72 3.66 -7.29 2.52
C LEU A 72 2.82 -6.95 1.28
N ILE A 73 1.69 -6.26 1.46
CA ILE A 73 0.85 -5.78 0.36
C ILE A 73 1.64 -4.82 -0.55
N ILE A 74 2.37 -3.86 0.03
CA ILE A 74 3.19 -2.91 -0.75
C ILE A 74 4.29 -3.63 -1.53
N ILE A 75 5.03 -4.53 -0.88
CA ILE A 75 6.13 -5.27 -1.52
C ILE A 75 5.61 -6.13 -2.67
N PHE A 76 4.53 -6.89 -2.43
CA PHE A 76 3.93 -7.74 -3.45
C PHE A 76 3.44 -6.94 -4.66
N CYS A 77 2.77 -5.82 -4.39
CA CYS A 77 2.27 -4.91 -5.44
C CYS A 77 3.43 -4.27 -6.22
N GLY A 78 4.48 -3.83 -5.54
CA GLY A 78 5.70 -3.29 -6.16
C GLY A 78 6.41 -4.30 -7.06
N CYS A 79 6.59 -5.54 -6.59
CA CYS A 79 7.18 -6.61 -7.39
C CYS A 79 6.35 -6.90 -8.65
N LEU A 80 5.03 -6.97 -8.53
CA LEU A 80 4.13 -7.17 -9.68
C LEU A 80 4.27 -6.05 -10.72
N LEU A 81 4.26 -4.79 -10.29
CA LEU A 81 4.41 -3.63 -11.18
C LEU A 81 5.76 -3.63 -11.90
N ILE A 82 6.85 -3.95 -11.19
CA ILE A 82 8.18 -4.06 -11.78
C ILE A 82 8.20 -5.16 -12.84
N LEU A 83 7.66 -6.35 -12.54
CA LEU A 83 7.64 -7.46 -13.49
C LEU A 83 6.85 -7.12 -14.76
N ILE A 84 5.70 -6.46 -14.65
CA ILE A 84 4.90 -6.04 -15.81
C ILE A 84 5.69 -5.06 -16.67
N ASN A 85 6.32 -4.05 -16.06
CA ASN A 85 7.10 -3.06 -16.79
C ASN A 85 8.33 -3.70 -17.45
N VAL A 86 9.09 -4.53 -16.72
CA VAL A 86 10.25 -5.25 -17.27
C VAL A 86 9.84 -6.12 -18.45
N LYS A 87 8.76 -6.91 -18.33
CA LYS A 87 8.24 -7.72 -19.44
C LYS A 87 7.91 -6.86 -20.66
N LYS A 88 7.26 -5.71 -20.44
CA LYS A 88 6.91 -4.77 -21.51
C LYS A 88 8.14 -4.21 -22.22
N TYR A 89 9.17 -3.81 -21.46
CA TYR A 89 10.44 -3.34 -22.02
C TYR A 89 11.18 -4.42 -22.81
N LEU A 90 11.20 -5.65 -22.30
CA LEU A 90 11.86 -6.78 -22.95
C LEU A 90 11.19 -7.15 -24.29
N LEU A 91 9.86 -7.07 -24.36
CA LEU A 91 9.08 -7.25 -25.58
C LEU A 91 9.28 -6.14 -26.63
N MET A 92 9.71 -4.94 -26.24
CA MET A 92 10.04 -3.88 -27.22
C MET A 92 11.46 -4.01 -27.78
N LEU A 93 12.33 -4.76 -27.12
CA LEU A 93 13.76 -4.84 -27.47
C LEU A 93 14.11 -6.06 -28.34
N GLY A 94 13.22 -7.05 -28.42
CA GLY A 94 13.36 -8.25 -29.26
C GLY A 94 12.41 -8.22 -30.44
#